data_AF-A0A2W5ENT1-F1
#
_entry.id   AF-A0A2W5ENT1-F1
#
_cell.length_a   1.000
_cell.length_b   1.000
_cell.length_c   1.000
_cell.angle_alpha   90.00
_cell.angle_beta   90.00
_cell.angle_gamma   90.00
#
_symmetry.space_group_name_H-M   'P 1'
#
loop_
_entity.id
_entity.type
_entity.pdbx_description
1 polymer ?
#
loop_
_entity_poly.entity_id
_entity_poly.type
_entity_poly.pdbx_seq_one_letter_code
_entity_poly.pdbx_strand_id
1 'polypeptide(L)' 'TLIKETDLSMIQWRNFNIDPDWYLGLIGMTETGEFGGVRQVLEAIQEEFPHLKYGYYNPPMERIKGDYNLDFAHR' A
#
# COMPACT_ATOMS: atom_id res chain seq x y z
N THR A 1 -1.20 -14.41 7.58
CA THR A 1 -1.60 -13.08 7.05
C THR A 1 -1.58 -13.15 5.55
N LEU A 2 -2.46 -12.40 4.87
CA LEU A 2 -2.62 -12.43 3.42
C LEU A 2 -1.29 -12.45 2.64
N ILE A 3 -0.39 -11.52 2.93
CA ILE A 3 0.91 -11.40 2.23
C ILE A 3 1.76 -12.67 2.39
N LYS A 4 1.86 -13.23 3.61
CA LYS A 4 2.64 -14.45 3.90
C LYS A 4 2.04 -15.70 3.26
N GLU A 5 0.71 -15.76 3.17
CA GLU A 5 0.00 -16.92 2.64
C GLU A 5 0.01 -16.95 1.11
N THR A 6 0.02 -15.79 0.46
CA THR A 6 -0.08 -15.70 -1.01
C THR A 6 1.23 -15.35 -1.71
N ASP A 7 2.25 -14.91 -0.99
CA ASP A 7 3.53 -14.42 -1.54
C ASP A 7 3.32 -13.39 -2.66
N LEU A 8 2.37 -12.47 -2.43
CA LEU A 8 1.97 -11.51 -3.46
C LEU A 8 3.12 -10.52 -3.73
N SER A 9 3.40 -10.27 -5.00
CA SER A 9 4.55 -9.46 -5.40
C SER A 9 4.26 -7.96 -5.42
N MET A 10 2.98 -7.55 -5.42
CA MET A 10 2.59 -6.14 -5.50
C MET A 10 1.24 -5.86 -4.83
N ILE A 11 1.15 -4.73 -4.12
CA ILE A 11 -0.13 -4.11 -3.68
C ILE A 11 -0.36 -2.82 -4.45
N GLN A 12 -1.55 -2.69 -5.04
CA GLN A 12 -2.00 -1.42 -5.60
C GLN A 12 -2.90 -0.70 -4.59
N TRP A 13 -2.41 0.40 -4.04
CA TRP A 13 -3.17 1.20 -3.07
C TRP A 13 -4.14 2.14 -3.79
N ARG A 14 -5.35 2.24 -3.25
CA ARG A 14 -6.41 3.11 -3.77
C ARG A 14 -6.92 3.99 -2.65
N ASN A 15 -6.95 5.30 -2.91
CA ASN A 15 -7.69 6.21 -2.07
C ASN A 15 -9.16 6.15 -2.50
N PHE A 16 -10.05 5.86 -1.54
CA PHE A 16 -11.49 5.81 -1.79
C PHE A 16 -12.10 7.21 -1.99
N ASN A 17 -11.32 8.28 -1.75
CA ASN A 17 -11.69 9.69 -1.93
C ASN A 17 -13.02 10.05 -1.25
N ILE A 18 -13.24 9.48 -0.07
CA ILE A 18 -14.41 9.72 0.78
C ILE A 18 -13.99 10.59 1.96
N ASP A 19 -14.93 11.39 2.47
CA ASP A 19 -14.73 12.04 3.77
C ASP A 19 -14.57 10.97 4.86
N PRO A 20 -13.45 11.00 5.62
CA PRO A 20 -13.16 9.96 6.59
C PRO A 20 -14.17 9.95 7.73
N ASP A 21 -14.62 11.11 8.21
CA ASP A 21 -15.55 11.21 9.33
C ASP A 21 -16.94 10.67 8.92
N TRP A 22 -17.38 10.98 7.69
CA TRP A 22 -18.62 10.43 7.14
C TRP A 22 -18.56 8.90 7.01
N TYR A 23 -17.46 8.37 6.47
CA TYR A 23 -17.28 6.92 6.31
C TYR A 23 -17.21 6.19 7.65
N LEU A 24 -16.46 6.74 8.62
CA LEU A 24 -16.36 6.19 9.97
C LEU A 24 -17.72 6.17 10.67
N GLY A 25 -18.52 7.23 10.50
CA GLY A 25 -19.90 7.28 10.98
C GLY A 25 -20.79 6.19 10.36
N LEU A 26 -20.66 5.92 9.06
CA LEU A 26 -21.41 4.86 8.38
C LEU A 26 -21.09 3.46 8.89
N ILE A 27 -19.82 3.18 9.20
CA ILE A 27 -19.41 1.87 9.73
C ILE A 27 -19.53 1.76 11.25
N GLY A 28 -20.06 2.80 11.92
CA GLY A 28 -20.26 2.83 13.37
C GLY A 28 -18.96 2.90 14.16
N MET A 29 -17.88 3.43 13.57
CA MET A 29 -16.58 3.54 14.21
C MET A 29 -16.43 4.93 14.84
N THR A 30 -16.68 5.01 16.15
CA THR A 30 -16.71 6.27 16.90
C THR A 30 -15.39 6.58 17.62
N GLU A 31 -14.53 5.59 17.78
CA GLU A 31 -13.21 5.72 18.41
C GLU A 31 -12.13 5.28 17.43
N THR A 32 -11.41 6.25 16.89
CA THR A 32 -10.16 6.01 16.18
C THR A 32 -9.02 6.09 17.19
N GLY A 33 -8.19 5.05 17.27
CA GLY A 33 -6.96 5.07 18.08
C GLY A 33 -5.94 6.09 17.57
N GLU A 34 -4.67 5.95 17.95
CA GLU A 34 -3.62 6.79 17.36
C GLU A 34 -3.59 6.62 15.83
N PHE A 35 -3.68 7.75 15.13
CA PHE A 35 -3.57 7.77 13.69
C PHE A 35 -2.13 7.50 13.27
N GLY A 36 -1.87 6.30 12.76
CA GLY A 36 -0.71 6.03 11.92
C GLY A 36 -0.95 6.62 10.53
N GLY A 37 -0.11 7.57 10.12
CA GLY A 37 -0.13 8.07 8.75
C GLY A 37 0.15 6.95 7.74
N VAL A 38 -0.43 7.04 6.55
CA VAL A 38 -0.25 6.05 5.46
C VAL A 38 1.22 5.76 5.19
N ARG A 39 2.09 6.77 5.32
CA ARG A 39 3.55 6.60 5.18
C ARG A 39 4.13 5.57 6.16
N GLN A 40 3.74 5.62 7.43
CA GLN A 40 4.25 4.69 8.45
C GLN A 40 3.78 3.25 8.17
N VAL A 41 2.54 3.10 7.70
CA VAL A 41 2.02 1.80 7.26
C VAL A 41 2.84 1.25 6.10
N LEU A 42 3.13 2.07 5.09
CA LEU A 42 3.96 1.66 3.95
C LEU A 42 5.40 1.31 4.36
N GLU A 43 6.00 2.09 5.25
CA GLU A 43 7.35 1.84 5.79
C GLU A 43 7.39 0.49 6.54
N ALA A 44 6.46 0.25 7.45
CA ALA A 44 6.39 -1.01 8.21
C ALA A 44 6.18 -2.24 7.31
N ILE A 45 5.30 -2.13 6.30
CA ILE A 45 5.08 -3.21 5.33
C ILE A 45 6.34 -3.48 4.50
N GLN A 46 7.05 -2.43 4.07
CA GLN A 46 8.27 -2.55 3.28
C GLN A 46 9.43 -3.15 4.08
N GLU A 47 9.51 -2.85 5.38
CA GLU A 47 10.48 -3.45 6.30
C GLU A 47 10.20 -4.95 6.52
N GLU A 48 8.94 -5.34 6.69
CA GLU A 48 8.57 -6.75 6.88
C GLU A 48 8.66 -7.55 5.57
N PHE A 49 8.33 -6.95 4.43
CA PHE A 49 8.31 -7.60 3.12
C PHE A 49 9.12 -6.84 2.06
N PRO A 50 10.47 -6.92 2.07
CA PRO A 50 11.32 -6.16 1.15
C PRO A 50 11.07 -6.43 -0.35
N HIS A 51 10.57 -7.62 -0.67
CA HIS A 51 10.23 -8.02 -2.04
C HIS A 51 8.93 -7.38 -2.53
N LEU A 52 8.02 -7.02 -1.61
CA LEU A 52 6.70 -6.54 -1.94
C LEU A 52 6.79 -5.13 -2.53
N LYS A 53 6.20 -4.95 -3.71
CA LYS A 53 6.13 -3.65 -4.37
C LYS A 53 4.80 -2.96 -4.09
N TYR A 54 4.80 -1.63 -4.09
CA TYR A 54 3.57 -0.86 -4.01
C TYR A 54 3.55 0.29 -5.01
N GLY A 55 2.37 0.65 -5.49
CA GLY A 55 2.21 1.73 -6.46
C GLY A 55 0.77 1.95 -6.89
N TYR A 56 0.56 3.01 -7.67
CA TYR A 56 -0.76 3.37 -8.20
C TYR A 56 -1.05 2.74 -9.56
N TYR A 57 -0.03 2.42 -10.35
CA TYR A 57 -0.19 1.88 -11.70
C TYR A 57 0.47 0.52 -11.84
N ASN A 58 -0.09 -0.33 -12.71
CA ASN A 58 0.53 -1.61 -13.05
C ASN A 58 1.79 -1.34 -13.88
N PRO A 59 2.97 -1.83 -13.48
CA PRO A 59 4.18 -1.58 -14.24
C PRO A 59 4.12 -2.31 -15.59
N PRO A 60 4.68 -1.73 -16.66
CA PRO A 60 4.86 -2.44 -17.93
C PRO A 60 5.73 -3.70 -17.75
N MET A 61 5.51 -4.70 -18.59
CA MET A 61 6.12 -6.04 -18.47
C MET A 61 7.65 -6.02 -18.50
N GLU A 62 8.22 -5.10 -19.26
CA GLU A 62 9.66 -4.88 -19.38
C GLU A 62 10.28 -4.54 -18.01
N ARG A 63 9.55 -3.78 -17.18
CA ARG A 63 10.00 -3.39 -15.83
C ARG A 63 9.83 -4.48 -14.80
N ILE A 64 8.77 -5.29 -14.94
CA ILE A 64 8.55 -6.46 -14.08
C ILE A 64 9.67 -7.49 -14.30
N LYS A 65 10.13 -7.65 -15.54
CA LYS A 65 11.24 -8.55 -15.90
C LYS A 65 12.63 -7.92 -15.69
N GLY A 66 12.72 -6.59 -15.68
CA GLY A 66 13.95 -5.82 -15.50
C GLY A 66 14.20 -5.39 -14.04
N ASP A 67 14.86 -4.26 -13.84
CA ASP A 67 15.07 -3.68 -12.51
C ASP A 67 13.93 -2.73 -12.14
N TYR A 68 12.96 -3.27 -11.40
CA TYR A 68 11.80 -2.52 -10.90
C TYR A 68 12.18 -1.24 -10.15
N ASN A 69 13.31 -1.23 -9.42
CA ASN A 69 13.66 -0.12 -8.55
C ASN A 69 14.26 1.05 -9.33
N LEU A 70 15.04 0.79 -10.38
CA LEU A 70 15.64 1.84 -11.22
C LEU A 70 14.58 2.66 -11.96
N ASP A 71 13.47 2.04 -12.35
CA ASP A 71 12.46 2.67 -13.22
C ASP A 71 11.31 3.37 -12.47
N PHE A 72 11.22 3.19 -11.14
CA PHE A 72 10.25 3.86 -10.26
C PHE A 72 10.91 4.84 -9.27
N ALA A 73 12.22 4.72 -9.02
CA ALA A 73 12.93 5.57 -8.07
C ALA A 73 13.48 6.84 -8.74
N HIS A 74 12.58 7.71 -9.22
CA HIS A 74 12.85 9.14 -9.13
C HIS A 74 12.14 9.62 -7.87
N ARG A 75 12.91 9.75 -6.78
CA ARG A 75 12.50 10.62 -5.66
C ARG A 75 12.44 12.05 -6.15
#